data_AF-A0A354I0X4-F1
#
_entry.id   AF-A0A354I0X4-F1
#
_cell.length_a   1.000
_cell.length_b   1.000
_cell.length_c   1.000
_cell.angle_alpha   90.00
_cell.angle_beta   90.00
_cell.angle_gamma   90.00
#
_symmetry.space_group_name_H-M   'P 1'
#
loop_
_entity.id
_entity.type
_entity.pdbx_description
1 polymer ?
#
loop_
_entity_poly.entity_id
_entity_poly.type
_entity_poly.pdbx_seq_one_letter_code
_entity_poly.pdbx_strand_id
1 'polypeptide(L)'
;YTGSQECVEEMRLAFERRRDLVVELARQIPRLQVNYPQGAFYLFPEVSAYIGKTTPDGKAITSSGDLAMYLLETGHVATVDGAAFGVEGYIRLSYATSDDNIREAMRRIADALSKLK
;
A
#
# COMPACT_ATOMS: atom_id res chain seq x y z
N TYR A 1 22.22 -28.18 -5.12
CA TYR A 1 21.09 -27.63 -4.34
C TYR A 1 20.48 -28.73 -3.48
N THR A 2 21.14 -29.11 -2.38
CA THR A 2 20.72 -30.23 -1.51
C THR A 2 20.62 -29.83 -0.02
N GLY A 3 20.69 -28.53 0.29
CA GLY A 3 20.51 -28.03 1.65
C GLY A 3 19.04 -27.88 2.03
N SER A 4 18.74 -27.91 3.34
CA SER A 4 17.39 -27.68 3.88
C SER A 4 16.79 -26.38 3.33
N GLN A 5 15.49 -26.40 3.06
CA GLN A 5 14.69 -25.24 2.64
C GLN A 5 13.74 -24.77 3.75
N GLU A 6 13.90 -25.27 4.98
CA GLU A 6 13.00 -24.93 6.11
C GLU A 6 12.92 -23.43 6.38
N CYS A 7 14.05 -22.72 6.39
CA CYS A 7 14.05 -21.26 6.59
C CYS A 7 13.30 -20.51 5.46
N VAL A 8 13.31 -21.06 4.24
CA VAL A 8 12.56 -20.49 3.11
C VAL A 8 11.07 -20.70 3.31
N GLU A 9 10.66 -21.89 3.76
CA GLU A 9 9.24 -22.18 4.04
C GLU A 9 8.70 -21.35 5.21
N GLU A 10 9.49 -21.19 6.29
CA GLU A 10 9.15 -20.30 7.40
C GLU A 10 8.92 -18.86 6.93
N MET A 11 9.82 -18.34 6.08
CA MET A 11 9.66 -17.02 5.48
C MET A 11 8.43 -16.95 4.57
N ARG A 12 8.20 -17.97 3.73
CA ARG A 12 7.05 -18.05 2.83
C ARG A 12 5.73 -17.93 3.60
N LEU A 13 5.59 -18.71 4.68
CA LEU A 13 4.42 -18.67 5.57
C LEU A 13 4.26 -17.31 6.25
N ALA A 14 5.35 -16.68 6.68
CA ALA A 14 5.31 -15.35 7.27
C ALA A 14 4.85 -14.28 6.25
N PHE A 15 5.33 -14.35 5.00
CA PHE A 15 4.92 -13.43 3.94
C PHE A 15 3.49 -13.66 3.47
N GLU A 16 3.04 -14.92 3.42
CA GLU A 16 1.65 -15.27 3.13
C GLU A 16 0.69 -14.66 4.17
N ARG A 17 0.96 -14.83 5.46
CA ARG A 17 0.17 -14.20 6.53
C ARG A 17 0.12 -12.67 6.40
N ARG A 18 1.26 -12.04 6.11
CA ARG A 18 1.36 -10.58 5.95
C ARG A 18 0.65 -10.08 4.70
N ARG A 19 0.71 -10.83 3.60
CA ARG A 19 -0.06 -10.55 2.38
C ARG A 19 -1.55 -10.56 2.70
N ASP A 20 -2.03 -11.60 3.36
CA ASP A 20 -3.45 -11.76 3.66
C ASP A 20 -3.93 -10.61 4.57
N LEU A 21 -3.14 -10.27 5.59
CA LEU A 21 -3.40 -9.13 6.47
C LEU A 21 -3.46 -7.79 5.72
N VAL A 22 -2.46 -7.47 4.89
CA VAL A 22 -2.45 -6.18 4.18
C VAL A 22 -3.57 -6.09 3.15
N VAL A 23 -3.91 -7.19 2.47
CA VAL A 23 -5.02 -7.23 1.50
C VAL A 23 -6.36 -7.07 2.20
N GLU A 24 -6.59 -7.76 3.32
CA GLU A 24 -7.80 -7.63 4.12
C GLU A 24 -8.02 -6.17 4.54
N LEU A 25 -7.01 -5.55 5.14
CA LEU A 25 -7.08 -4.16 5.60
C LEU A 25 -7.23 -3.16 4.45
N ALA A 26 -6.50 -3.36 3.35
CA ALA A 26 -6.59 -2.48 2.19
C ALA A 26 -7.98 -2.51 1.55
N ARG A 27 -8.64 -3.67 1.49
CA ARG A 27 -9.99 -3.81 0.94
C ARG A 27 -11.07 -3.08 1.75
N GLN A 28 -10.80 -2.77 3.01
CA GLN A 28 -11.71 -1.99 3.86
C GLN A 28 -11.63 -0.48 3.56
N ILE A 29 -10.59 -0.03 2.85
CA ILE A 29 -10.43 1.38 2.48
C ILE A 29 -11.34 1.69 1.28
N PRO A 30 -12.27 2.66 1.41
CA PRO A 30 -13.18 2.99 0.32
C PRO A 30 -12.44 3.34 -0.97
N ARG A 31 -12.96 2.95 -2.14
CA ARG A 31 -12.42 3.32 -3.46
C ARG A 31 -10.98 2.87 -3.78
N LEU A 32 -10.29 2.17 -2.88
CA LEU A 32 -9.01 1.55 -3.16
C LEU A 32 -9.27 0.22 -3.89
N GLN A 33 -8.79 0.05 -5.12
CA GLN A 33 -8.93 -1.25 -5.79
C GLN A 33 -7.72 -2.12 -5.47
N VAL A 34 -7.98 -3.26 -4.84
CA VAL A 34 -6.93 -4.09 -4.24
C VAL A 34 -6.84 -5.42 -4.97
N ASN A 35 -5.69 -5.65 -5.62
CA ASN A 35 -5.35 -6.94 -6.20
C ASN A 35 -4.97 -7.96 -5.09
N TYR A 36 -5.09 -9.25 -5.39
CA TYR A 36 -4.56 -10.32 -4.52
C TYR A 36 -3.26 -10.86 -5.11
N PRO A 37 -2.08 -10.50 -4.57
CA PRO A 37 -0.79 -10.92 -5.14
C PRO A 37 -0.54 -12.42 -4.99
N GLN A 38 -0.05 -13.06 -6.05
CA GLN A 38 0.30 -14.49 -6.03
C GLN A 38 1.74 -14.75 -5.55
N GLY A 39 2.56 -13.72 -5.38
CA GLY A 39 3.95 -13.83 -4.95
C GLY A 39 4.62 -12.48 -4.72
N ALA A 40 5.95 -12.50 -4.56
CA ALA A 40 6.76 -11.39 -4.05
C ALA A 40 6.28 -10.91 -2.67
N PHE A 41 6.58 -9.66 -2.31
CA PHE A 41 6.18 -9.04 -1.04
C PHE A 41 5.61 -7.62 -1.21
N TYR A 42 4.92 -7.38 -2.33
CA TYR A 42 4.35 -6.08 -2.67
C TYR A 42 2.83 -6.15 -2.89
N LEU A 43 2.13 -5.12 -2.41
CA LEU A 43 0.76 -4.80 -2.82
C LEU A 43 0.81 -3.62 -3.79
N PHE A 44 0.00 -3.66 -4.85
CA PHE A 44 0.00 -2.64 -5.89
C PHE A 44 -1.44 -2.19 -6.19
N PRO A 45 -2.10 -1.51 -5.23
CA PRO A 45 -3.48 -1.13 -5.40
C PRO A 45 -3.61 0.06 -6.36
N GLU A 46 -4.76 0.09 -7.05
CA GLU A 46 -5.16 1.25 -7.85
C GLU A 46 -5.74 2.33 -6.94
N VAL A 47 -5.25 3.56 -7.11
CA VAL A 47 -5.62 4.75 -6.35
C VAL A 47 -6.22 5.85 -7.23
N SER A 48 -6.49 5.56 -8.50
CA SER A 48 -7.04 6.51 -9.49
C SER A 48 -8.27 7.28 -8.98
N ALA A 49 -9.11 6.65 -8.15
CA ALA A 49 -10.30 7.26 -7.56
C ALA A 49 -10.03 8.40 -6.55
N TYR A 50 -8.77 8.61 -6.17
CA TYR A 50 -8.29 9.70 -5.33
C TYR A 50 -7.61 10.82 -6.12
N ILE A 51 -7.29 10.59 -7.39
CA ILE A 51 -6.76 11.62 -8.28
C ILE A 51 -7.91 12.58 -8.63
N GLY A 52 -7.60 13.88 -8.63
CA GLY A 52 -8.57 14.97 -8.79
C GLY A 52 -9.19 15.44 -7.47
N LYS A 53 -8.93 14.75 -6.35
CA LYS A 53 -9.34 15.21 -5.02
C LYS A 53 -8.42 16.32 -4.49
N THR A 54 -8.90 17.00 -3.45
CA THR A 54 -8.15 18.06 -2.77
C THR A 54 -7.89 17.69 -1.32
N THR A 55 -6.67 17.95 -0.85
CA THR A 55 -6.27 17.78 0.55
C THR A 55 -6.96 18.81 1.46
N PRO A 56 -7.02 18.59 2.78
CA PRO A 56 -7.62 19.54 3.72
C PRO A 56 -7.03 20.96 3.68
N ASP A 57 -5.73 21.07 3.36
CA ASP A 57 -4.98 22.32 3.19
C ASP A 57 -5.07 22.92 1.78
N GLY A 58 -5.84 22.31 0.87
CA GLY A 58 -6.18 22.90 -0.43
C GLY A 58 -5.28 22.48 -1.59
N LYS A 59 -4.33 21.55 -1.39
CA LYS A 59 -3.48 21.01 -2.46
C LYS A 59 -4.26 19.98 -3.29
N ALA A 60 -4.21 20.10 -4.60
CA ALA A 60 -4.80 19.11 -5.49
C ALA A 60 -3.91 17.87 -5.61
N ILE A 61 -4.53 16.68 -5.61
CA ILE A 61 -3.86 15.42 -5.96
C ILE A 61 -4.03 15.21 -7.46
N THR A 62 -2.99 15.46 -8.25
CA THR A 62 -3.08 15.38 -9.72
C THR A 62 -2.45 14.12 -10.32
N SER A 63 -1.69 13.38 -9.51
CA SER A 63 -0.98 12.14 -9.88
C SER A 63 -0.92 11.15 -8.72
N SER A 64 -0.56 9.89 -8.98
CA SER A 64 -0.21 8.93 -7.93
C SER A 64 1.04 9.33 -7.15
N GLY A 65 1.94 10.11 -7.77
CA GLY A 65 3.07 10.75 -7.08
C GLY A 65 2.63 11.78 -6.04
N ASP A 66 1.66 12.65 -6.37
CA ASP A 66 1.10 13.59 -5.40
C ASP A 66 0.43 12.87 -4.23
N LEU A 67 -0.29 11.78 -4.53
CA LEU A 67 -0.93 10.97 -3.49
C LEU A 67 0.11 10.28 -2.59
N ALA A 68 1.18 9.74 -3.17
CA ALA A 68 2.28 9.15 -2.40
C ALA A 68 2.95 10.19 -1.49
N MET A 69 3.16 11.41 -1.98
CA MET A 69 3.67 12.51 -1.18
C MET A 69 2.70 12.91 -0.07
N TYR A 70 1.41 12.99 -0.36
CA TYR A 70 0.38 13.26 0.65
C TYR A 70 0.36 12.21 1.76
N LEU A 71 0.43 10.92 1.41
CA LEU A 71 0.52 9.83 2.38
C LEU A 71 1.80 9.91 3.21
N LEU A 72 2.91 10.37 2.64
CA LEU A 72 4.16 10.59 3.37
C LEU A 72 4.04 11.76 4.35
N GLU A 73 3.61 12.93 3.88
CA GLU A 73 3.59 14.18 4.65
C GLU A 73 2.50 14.19 5.72
N THR A 74 1.29 13.74 5.37
CA THR A 74 0.11 13.77 6.24
C THR A 74 -0.17 12.43 6.90
N GLY A 75 -0.05 11.34 6.13
CA GLY A 75 -0.28 9.98 6.63
C GLY A 75 0.93 9.41 7.38
N HIS A 76 2.12 10.00 7.27
CA HIS A 76 3.37 9.43 7.78
C HIS A 76 3.61 7.99 7.32
N VAL A 77 3.25 7.68 6.07
CA VAL A 77 3.46 6.38 5.44
C VAL A 77 4.14 6.57 4.09
N ALA A 78 5.37 6.07 3.97
CA ALA A 78 6.11 6.11 2.71
C ALA A 78 5.60 5.01 1.76
N THR A 79 5.16 5.42 0.57
CA THR A 79 4.78 4.55 -0.53
C THR A 79 5.58 4.93 -1.78
N VAL A 80 5.55 4.10 -2.83
CA VAL A 80 6.20 4.44 -4.10
C VAL A 80 5.14 4.69 -5.16
N ASP A 81 5.31 5.78 -5.92
CA ASP A 81 4.49 6.12 -7.07
C ASP A 81 4.50 4.99 -8.12
N GLY A 82 3.32 4.61 -8.61
CA GLY A 82 3.13 3.65 -9.70
C GLY A 82 3.77 4.09 -11.01
N ALA A 83 3.85 5.41 -11.26
CA ALA A 83 4.47 5.95 -12.47
C ALA A 83 5.95 5.57 -12.59
N ALA A 84 6.65 5.38 -11.47
CA ALA A 84 8.03 4.86 -11.44
C ALA A 84 8.15 3.43 -11.98
N PHE A 85 7.03 2.70 -12.07
CA PHE A 85 6.92 1.36 -12.67
C PHE A 85 6.20 1.39 -14.04
N GLY A 86 5.94 2.58 -14.59
CA GLY A 86 5.25 2.76 -15.87
C GLY A 86 3.72 2.67 -15.80
N VAL A 87 3.13 2.72 -14.60
CA VAL A 87 1.67 2.61 -14.41
C VAL A 87 1.15 3.70 -13.48
N GLU A 88 0.69 4.81 -14.06
CA GLU A 88 0.05 5.92 -13.33
C GLU A 88 -1.24 5.47 -12.64
N GLY A 89 -1.59 6.11 -11.51
CA GLY A 89 -2.82 5.80 -10.78
C GLY A 89 -2.72 4.59 -9.87
N TYR A 90 -1.50 4.11 -9.60
CA TYR A 90 -1.19 3.03 -8.68
C TYR A 90 -0.13 3.48 -7.67
N ILE A 91 -0.05 2.79 -6.54
CA ILE A 91 1.07 2.94 -5.59
C ILE A 91 1.61 1.57 -5.22
N ARG A 92 2.88 1.50 -4.81
CA ARG A 92 3.48 0.26 -4.30
C ARG A 92 3.65 0.32 -2.79
N LEU A 93 3.20 -0.74 -2.12
CA LEU A 93 3.36 -0.98 -0.68
C LEU A 93 4.19 -2.25 -0.48
N SER A 94 5.26 -2.19 0.31
CA SER A 94 5.99 -3.38 0.76
C SER A 94 5.38 -3.88 2.07
N TYR A 95 5.07 -5.17 2.15
CA TYR A 95 4.63 -5.82 3.39
C TYR A 95 5.73 -6.68 4.02
N ALA A 96 7.00 -6.43 3.66
CA ALA A 96 8.18 -7.01 4.30
C ALA A 96 8.53 -6.31 5.62
N THR A 97 7.60 -6.32 6.58
CA THR A 97 7.75 -5.69 7.90
C THR A 97 6.93 -6.45 8.95
N SER A 98 6.85 -5.96 10.18
CA SER A 98 6.02 -6.57 11.23
C SER A 98 4.53 -6.40 10.96
N ASP A 99 3.73 -7.34 11.48
CA ASP A 99 2.27 -7.30 11.40
C ASP A 99 1.71 -6.01 12.04
N ASP A 100 2.34 -5.51 13.10
CA ASP A 100 1.94 -4.26 13.78
C ASP A 100 2.21 -3.02 12.92
N ASN A 101 3.35 -2.97 12.24
CA ASN A 101 3.64 -1.89 11.30
C ASN A 101 2.66 -1.90 10.12
N ILE A 102 2.25 -3.08 9.64
CA ILE A 102 1.22 -3.21 8.60
C ILE A 102 -0.10 -2.63 9.10
N ARG A 103 -0.58 -3.03 10.29
CA ARG A 103 -1.84 -2.52 10.86
C ARG A 103 -1.82 -1.00 11.02
N GLU A 104 -0.73 -0.47 11.57
CA GLU A 104 -0.60 0.97 11.81
C GLU A 104 -0.52 1.75 10.50
N ALA A 105 0.25 1.28 9.52
CA ALA A 105 0.34 1.91 8.20
C ALA A 105 -1.02 1.93 7.50
N MET A 106 -1.75 0.81 7.48
CA MET A 106 -3.07 0.74 6.85
C MET A 106 -4.10 1.63 7.55
N ARG A 107 -4.06 1.71 8.89
CA ARG A 107 -4.89 2.63 9.67
C ARG A 107 -4.63 4.10 9.28
N ARG A 108 -3.35 4.49 9.18
CA ARG A 108 -2.96 5.84 8.77
C ARG A 108 -3.34 6.18 7.34
N ILE A 109 -3.16 5.23 6.41
CA ILE A 109 -3.60 5.39 5.02
C ILE A 109 -5.11 5.61 4.97
N ALA A 110 -5.90 4.77 5.65
CA ALA A 110 -7.35 4.90 5.68
C ALA A 110 -7.79 6.27 6.23
N ASP A 111 -7.18 6.71 7.35
CA ASP A 111 -7.46 8.02 7.95
C ASP A 111 -7.11 9.18 7.00
N ALA A 112 -5.90 9.18 6.42
CA ALA A 112 -5.46 10.21 5.47
C ALA A 112 -6.39 10.29 4.24
N LEU A 113 -6.68 9.16 3.62
CA LEU A 113 -7.53 9.11 2.42
C LEU A 113 -8.97 9.54 2.70
N SER A 114 -9.47 9.33 3.93
CA SER A 114 -10.82 9.77 4.33
C SER A 114 -10.97 11.29 4.39
N LYS A 115 -9.86 12.02 4.55
CA LYS A 115 -9.82 13.49 4.66
C LYS A 115 -9.79 14.20 3.30
N LEU A 116 -9.58 13.47 2.21
CA LEU A 116 -9.56 14.02 0.85
C LEU A 116 -10.98 14.36 0.37
N LYS A 117 -11.16 15.59 -0.11
CA LYS A 117 -12.42 16.15 -0.61
C LYS A 117 -12.57 15.98 -2.11
#